data_AF-A0A949F545-F1
#
_entry.id   AF-A0A949F545-F1
#
_cell.length_a   1.000
_cell.length_b   1.000
_cell.length_c   1.000
_cell.angle_alpha   90.00
_cell.angle_beta   90.00
_cell.angle_gamma   90.00
#
_symmetry.space_group_name_H-M   'P 1'
#
loop_
_entity.id
_entity.type
_entity.pdbx_description
1 polymer ?
#
loop_
_entity_poly.entity_id
_entity_poly.type
_entity_poly.pdbx_seq_one_letter_code
_entity_poly.pdbx_strand_id
1 'polypeptide(L)'
;MKNKKENSEKITYEIDPYNRLIISKAGKESKLSRFRQVLDGRFKIDEDNTLTYLIKAPTPQGTEIPHQVKLEGVWSLDKDHNLCLELNKWGRETLGDKLTLKGEIIDTSKNSLAFSLTTRTKDNMQSIYILQLKGAWQADKNNRLTFRVQKEKGSYDILTFKGAWEINKQHQIIYQYEKSQLIRKRKKIHTLIFQGYWDIKDKARISYVLDARTDSVFDFKTSLGIFKDKYIKYEVGIGVARKLEAVNRTITLFGKWKIKKDIGLIFEVEYENKKINAIVFGAEAKLSARDSISFELKNRHNKDISAQLQLSRKILNGDGLSFLRFLKSKDETAAFIGAGFRW
;
A
#
# COMPACT_ATOMS: atom_id res chain seq x y z
N MET A 1 -41.61 2.27 44.98
CA MET A 1 -40.29 1.61 44.98
C MET A 1 -39.37 2.32 44.01
N LYS A 2 -38.31 2.98 44.48
CA LYS A 2 -37.29 3.61 43.62
C LYS A 2 -36.38 2.50 43.09
N ASN A 3 -36.37 2.28 41.77
CA ASN A 3 -35.42 1.39 41.12
C ASN A 3 -33.99 1.86 41.43
N LYS A 4 -33.28 1.07 42.24
CA LYS A 4 -31.87 1.25 42.53
C LYS A 4 -31.11 0.96 41.23
N LYS A 5 -30.71 2.01 40.53
CA LYS A 5 -29.87 1.91 39.33
C LYS A 5 -28.54 1.28 39.78
N GLU A 6 -28.37 -0.02 39.55
CA GLU A 6 -27.09 -0.70 39.75
C GLU A 6 -26.05 -0.04 38.84
N ASN A 7 -25.22 0.79 39.46
CA ASN A 7 -24.02 1.35 38.84
C ASN A 7 -23.00 0.22 38.71
N SER A 8 -23.05 -0.49 37.58
CA SER A 8 -22.07 -1.51 37.21
C SER A 8 -20.67 -0.90 37.09
N GLU A 9 -19.66 -1.59 37.62
CA GLU A 9 -18.25 -1.24 37.48
C GLU A 9 -17.86 -1.03 36.00
N LYS A 10 -17.09 0.02 35.71
CA LYS A 10 -16.57 0.28 34.36
C LYS A 10 -15.16 -0.31 34.25
N ILE A 11 -14.97 -1.18 33.26
CA ILE A 11 -13.68 -1.75 32.90
C ILE A 11 -13.08 -0.89 31.78
N THR A 12 -11.83 -0.46 31.92
CA THR A 12 -11.09 0.25 30.87
C THR A 12 -9.84 -0.52 30.50
N TYR A 13 -9.65 -0.72 29.19
CA TYR A 13 -8.45 -1.33 28.61
C TYR A 13 -7.44 -0.27 28.19
N GLU A 14 -6.17 -0.50 28.51
CA GLU A 14 -5.04 0.35 28.13
C GLU A 14 -3.87 -0.51 27.66
N ILE A 15 -2.97 0.08 26.87
CA ILE A 15 -1.67 -0.52 26.54
C ILE A 15 -0.58 0.26 27.26
N ASP A 16 0.26 -0.46 28.00
CA ASP A 16 1.38 0.13 28.70
C ASP A 16 2.58 0.42 27.76
N PRO A 17 3.64 1.11 28.22
CA PRO A 17 4.82 1.38 27.41
C PRO A 17 5.57 0.14 26.90
N TYR A 18 5.28 -1.05 27.43
CA TYR A 18 5.85 -2.33 27.05
C TYR A 18 4.90 -3.17 26.20
N ASN A 19 3.85 -2.58 25.62
CA ASN A 19 2.86 -3.29 24.80
C ASN A 19 2.18 -4.46 25.54
N ARG A 20 1.83 -4.25 26.80
CA ARG A 20 1.05 -5.19 27.62
C ARG A 20 -0.34 -4.63 27.85
N LEU A 21 -1.35 -5.51 27.86
CA LEU A 21 -2.73 -5.11 28.13
C LEU A 21 -2.91 -4.86 29.63
N ILE A 22 -3.39 -3.66 29.97
CA ILE A 22 -3.78 -3.28 31.32
C ILE A 22 -5.31 -3.24 31.39
N ILE A 23 -5.86 -3.85 32.43
CA ILE A 23 -7.24 -3.64 32.85
C ILE A 23 -7.24 -2.69 34.03
N SER A 24 -8.08 -1.66 33.97
CA SER A 24 -8.38 -0.82 35.12
C SER A 24 -9.85 -0.89 35.48
N LYS A 25 -10.12 -1.03 36.79
CA LYS A 25 -11.47 -0.97 37.37
C LYS A 25 -11.61 0.30 38.21
N ALA A 26 -12.70 1.03 38.01
CA ALA A 26 -13.10 2.12 38.88
C ALA A 26 -14.29 1.66 39.75
N GLY A 27 -14.08 1.50 41.07
CA GLY A 27 -15.11 1.08 42.03
C GLY A 27 -15.07 1.95 43.29
N LYS A 28 -16.25 2.20 43.90
CA LYS A 28 -16.37 2.97 45.16
C LYS A 28 -15.81 2.22 46.39
N GLU A 29 -15.63 0.90 46.31
CA GLU A 29 -15.20 0.07 47.45
C GLU A 29 -13.69 0.05 47.65
N SER A 30 -12.90 0.25 46.61
CA SER A 30 -11.45 0.46 46.77
C SER A 30 -11.22 1.92 47.15
N LYS A 31 -10.83 2.19 48.41
CA LYS A 31 -10.26 3.49 48.84
C LYS A 31 -8.94 3.85 48.11
N LEU A 32 -8.60 3.15 47.02
CA LEU A 32 -7.44 3.33 46.17
C LEU A 32 -7.87 3.94 44.83
N SER A 33 -7.10 4.91 44.34
CA SER A 33 -7.51 5.82 43.26
C SER A 33 -7.66 5.19 41.86
N ARG A 34 -7.25 3.92 41.66
CA ARG A 34 -7.50 3.05 40.47
C ARG A 34 -6.74 1.73 40.67
N PHE A 35 -7.41 0.57 40.57
CA PHE A 35 -6.71 -0.71 40.49
C PHE A 35 -6.30 -0.93 39.02
N ARG A 36 -4.99 -1.00 38.74
CA ARG A 36 -4.43 -1.28 37.41
C ARG A 36 -3.76 -2.65 37.43
N GLN A 37 -4.23 -3.57 36.60
CA GLN A 37 -3.71 -4.93 36.51
C GLN A 37 -3.13 -5.19 35.12
N VAL A 38 -1.87 -5.58 35.06
CA VAL A 38 -1.22 -6.04 33.83
C VAL A 38 -1.60 -7.51 33.60
N LEU A 39 -2.20 -7.79 32.44
CA LEU A 39 -2.51 -9.15 32.02
C LEU A 39 -1.29 -9.78 31.34
N ASP A 40 -0.92 -10.99 31.75
CA ASP A 40 0.14 -11.74 31.05
C ASP A 40 -0.44 -12.44 29.83
N GLY A 41 0.08 -12.12 28.66
CA GLY A 41 -0.49 -12.54 27.40
C GLY A 41 0.25 -12.03 26.17
N ARG A 42 -0.38 -12.16 25.00
CA ARG A 42 0.17 -11.68 23.73
C ARG A 42 -0.93 -11.20 22.79
N PHE A 43 -0.61 -10.18 21.99
CA PHE A 43 -1.48 -9.80 20.88
C PHE A 43 -1.36 -10.79 19.73
N LYS A 44 -2.49 -11.04 19.05
CA LYS A 44 -2.60 -11.79 17.81
C LYS A 44 -3.59 -11.05 16.91
N ILE A 45 -3.35 -11.12 15.61
CA ILE A 45 -4.33 -10.73 14.60
C ILE A 45 -4.96 -12.02 14.05
N ASP A 46 -6.29 -12.07 13.97
CA ASP A 46 -7.01 -13.16 13.32
C ASP A 46 -7.18 -12.92 11.81
N GLU A 47 -8.03 -13.72 11.15
CA GLU A 47 -8.20 -13.68 9.71
C GLU A 47 -8.89 -12.41 9.20
N ASP A 48 -9.72 -11.79 10.05
CA ASP A 48 -10.50 -10.58 9.75
C ASP A 48 -9.80 -9.30 10.21
N ASN A 49 -8.50 -9.40 10.51
CA ASN A 49 -7.68 -8.34 11.06
C ASN A 49 -8.19 -7.80 12.41
N THR A 50 -8.90 -8.62 13.19
CA THR A 50 -9.33 -8.26 14.54
C THR A 50 -8.20 -8.50 15.53
N LEU A 51 -7.95 -7.49 16.37
CA LEU A 51 -6.93 -7.57 17.39
C LEU A 51 -7.45 -8.42 18.55
N THR A 52 -6.73 -9.48 18.87
CA THR A 52 -7.02 -10.35 20.00
C THR A 52 -5.86 -10.31 20.99
N TYR A 53 -6.16 -10.22 22.28
CA TYR A 53 -5.19 -10.51 23.34
C TYR A 53 -5.44 -11.89 23.94
N LEU A 54 -4.45 -12.78 23.83
CA LEU A 54 -4.48 -14.13 24.39
C LEU A 54 -3.82 -14.14 25.76
N ILE A 55 -4.56 -14.50 26.81
CA ILE A 55 -4.08 -14.51 28.20
C ILE A 55 -3.53 -15.91 28.54
N LYS A 56 -2.34 -15.98 29.14
CA LYS A 56 -1.59 -17.25 29.28
C LYS A 56 -2.17 -18.26 30.29
N ALA A 57 -2.65 -17.87 31.48
CA ALA A 57 -3.27 -18.75 32.50
C ALA A 57 -3.74 -17.91 33.73
N PRO A 58 -4.59 -18.42 34.66
CA PRO A 58 -5.64 -17.65 35.32
C PRO A 58 -5.08 -16.59 36.27
N THR A 59 -5.77 -15.45 36.30
CA THR A 59 -5.50 -14.38 37.25
C THR A 59 -5.65 -14.88 38.69
N PRO A 60 -4.78 -14.44 39.62
CA PRO A 60 -4.96 -14.76 41.03
C PRO A 60 -6.31 -14.20 41.51
N GLN A 61 -7.20 -15.10 41.92
CA GLN A 61 -8.41 -14.88 42.73
C GLN A 61 -9.50 -13.93 42.19
N GLY A 62 -10.70 -14.48 41.98
CA GLY A 62 -11.97 -13.74 42.07
C GLY A 62 -12.38 -12.86 40.88
N THR A 63 -11.67 -12.88 39.76
CA THR A 63 -12.08 -12.14 38.55
C THR A 63 -12.26 -13.09 37.36
N GLU A 64 -13.49 -13.17 36.84
CA GLU A 64 -13.84 -13.85 35.58
C GLU A 64 -13.26 -13.09 34.38
N ILE A 65 -11.94 -13.13 34.22
CA ILE A 65 -11.30 -12.54 33.04
C ILE A 65 -11.31 -13.62 31.94
N PRO A 66 -11.85 -13.32 30.75
CA PRO A 66 -11.87 -14.30 29.67
C PRO A 66 -10.44 -14.66 29.25
N HIS A 67 -10.23 -15.89 28.77
CA HIS A 67 -8.93 -16.32 28.22
C HIS A 67 -8.49 -15.52 26.98
N GLN A 68 -9.45 -14.83 26.35
CA GLN A 68 -9.27 -14.05 25.16
C GLN A 68 -10.05 -12.74 25.28
N VAL A 69 -9.38 -11.62 24.99
CA VAL A 69 -10.04 -10.31 24.84
C VAL A 69 -9.99 -9.94 23.36
N LYS A 70 -11.15 -9.89 22.70
CA LYS A 70 -11.27 -9.34 21.34
C LYS A 70 -11.41 -7.83 21.43
N LEU A 71 -10.63 -7.12 20.63
CA LEU A 71 -10.56 -5.66 20.59
C LEU A 71 -10.97 -5.22 19.20
N GLU A 72 -12.21 -4.76 19.08
CA GLU A 72 -12.78 -4.27 17.83
C GLU A 72 -12.62 -2.76 17.71
N GLY A 73 -12.26 -2.32 16.52
CA GLY A 73 -12.02 -0.92 16.25
C GLY A 73 -11.52 -0.67 14.84
N VAL A 74 -11.11 0.58 14.61
CA VAL A 74 -10.62 1.10 13.34
C VAL A 74 -9.10 1.23 13.40
N TRP A 75 -8.42 0.56 12.46
CA TRP A 75 -6.97 0.65 12.33
C TRP A 75 -6.50 1.98 11.72
N SER A 76 -5.40 2.52 12.25
CA SER A 76 -4.70 3.68 11.67
C SER A 76 -3.20 3.66 11.98
N LEU A 77 -2.44 4.51 11.29
CA LEU A 77 -1.04 4.82 11.62
C LEU A 77 -0.92 6.21 12.23
N ASP A 78 -0.16 6.32 13.33
CA ASP A 78 0.19 7.63 13.89
C ASP A 78 1.28 8.34 13.08
N LYS A 79 2.01 9.28 13.68
CA LYS A 79 3.11 10.01 13.03
C LYS A 79 4.45 9.28 13.09
N ASP A 80 4.57 8.32 14.00
CA ASP A 80 5.78 7.55 14.30
C ASP A 80 5.65 6.10 13.80
N HIS A 81 4.70 5.88 12.88
CA HIS A 81 4.36 4.60 12.27
C HIS A 81 4.01 3.51 13.30
N ASN A 82 3.41 3.89 14.43
CA ASN A 82 2.79 2.92 15.34
C ASN A 82 1.41 2.53 14.83
N LEU A 83 1.06 1.26 15.00
CA LEU A 83 -0.30 0.79 14.76
C LEU A 83 -1.21 1.30 15.87
N CYS A 84 -2.31 1.92 15.46
CA CYS A 84 -3.32 2.45 16.36
C CYS A 84 -4.65 1.78 16.08
N LEU A 85 -5.35 1.39 17.14
CA LEU A 85 -6.71 0.86 17.06
C LEU A 85 -7.62 1.78 17.85
N GLU A 86 -8.48 2.51 17.15
CA GLU A 86 -9.54 3.31 17.78
C GLU A 86 -10.72 2.38 18.08
N LEU A 87 -10.99 2.13 19.36
CA LEU A 87 -11.94 1.09 19.75
C LEU A 87 -13.38 1.53 19.50
N ASN A 88 -14.22 0.59 19.07
CA ASN A 88 -15.65 0.84 18.93
C ASN A 88 -16.25 1.11 20.31
N LYS A 89 -16.97 2.24 20.47
CA LYS A 89 -17.64 2.57 21.74
C LYS A 89 -18.86 1.67 21.92
N TRP A 90 -18.74 0.63 22.76
CA TRP A 90 -19.86 -0.23 23.12
C TRP A 90 -20.33 0.10 24.54
N GLY A 91 -21.54 0.67 24.67
CA GLY A 91 -22.21 0.80 25.97
C GLY A 91 -21.40 1.50 27.09
N ARG A 92 -21.45 0.94 28.31
CA ARG A 92 -20.96 1.55 29.57
C ARG A 92 -19.42 1.66 29.67
N GLU A 93 -18.67 1.32 28.62
CA GLU A 93 -17.21 1.35 28.59
C GLU A 93 -16.71 2.72 28.13
N THR A 94 -16.11 3.50 29.04
CA THR A 94 -15.25 4.60 28.65
C THR A 94 -13.89 4.00 28.32
N LEU A 95 -13.75 3.51 27.10
CA LEU A 95 -12.48 3.05 26.56
C LEU A 95 -11.53 4.26 26.53
N GLY A 96 -10.26 4.07 26.87
CA GLY A 96 -9.24 4.97 26.35
C GLY A 96 -9.33 4.82 24.84
N ASP A 97 -9.93 5.80 24.16
CA ASP A 97 -10.50 5.69 22.81
C ASP A 97 -9.55 5.06 21.77
N LYS A 98 -8.24 5.03 22.04
CA LYS A 98 -7.20 4.59 21.12
C LYS A 98 -6.13 3.74 21.81
N LEU A 99 -5.98 2.49 21.37
CA LEU A 99 -4.85 1.63 21.71
C LEU A 99 -3.69 1.91 20.73
N THR A 100 -2.47 2.09 21.24
CA THR A 100 -1.28 2.31 20.41
C THR A 100 -0.26 1.21 20.64
N LEU A 101 -0.03 0.39 19.61
CA LEU A 101 0.96 -0.68 19.58
C LEU A 101 2.29 -0.11 19.06
N LYS A 102 3.28 0.00 19.95
CA LYS A 102 4.59 0.54 19.63
C LYS A 102 5.49 -0.54 19.07
N GLY A 103 5.77 -0.47 17.77
CA GLY A 103 6.55 -1.48 17.05
C GLY A 103 7.14 -0.97 15.75
N GLU A 104 7.56 -1.86 14.86
CA GLU A 104 8.19 -1.51 13.59
C GLU A 104 7.45 -2.21 12.44
N ILE A 105 7.19 -1.51 11.34
CA ILE A 105 6.79 -2.16 10.09
C ILE A 105 8.07 -2.81 9.53
N ILE A 106 8.07 -4.13 9.43
CA ILE A 106 9.27 -4.90 9.08
C ILE A 106 9.23 -5.45 7.65
N ASP A 107 8.04 -5.64 7.10
CA ASP A 107 7.88 -6.15 5.74
C ASP A 107 6.54 -5.74 5.12
N THR A 108 6.54 -5.66 3.79
CA THR A 108 5.36 -5.40 2.96
C THR A 108 5.31 -6.43 1.85
N SER A 109 4.30 -7.31 1.90
CA SER A 109 4.02 -8.24 0.81
C SER A 109 2.92 -7.67 -0.09
N LYS A 110 2.60 -8.37 -1.18
CA LYS A 110 1.53 -7.99 -2.11
C LYS A 110 0.18 -7.74 -1.43
N ASN A 111 -0.13 -8.44 -0.34
CA ASN A 111 -1.44 -8.38 0.34
C ASN A 111 -1.34 -8.38 1.86
N SER A 112 -0.16 -8.10 2.40
CA SER A 112 0.00 -8.02 3.84
C SER A 112 1.02 -6.99 4.27
N LEU A 113 0.83 -6.51 5.50
CA LEU A 113 1.76 -5.68 6.23
C LEU A 113 2.19 -6.43 7.48
N ALA A 114 3.50 -6.65 7.64
CA ALA A 114 4.05 -7.29 8.82
C ALA A 114 4.58 -6.24 9.80
N PHE A 115 4.12 -6.31 11.04
CA PHE A 115 4.46 -5.39 12.11
C PHE A 115 5.08 -6.14 13.28
N SER A 116 6.32 -5.82 13.62
CA SER A 116 7.03 -6.39 14.76
C SER A 116 6.66 -5.64 16.03
N LEU A 117 6.27 -6.40 17.06
CA LEU A 117 5.90 -5.89 18.37
C LEU A 117 6.80 -6.51 19.43
N THR A 118 7.50 -5.67 20.18
CA THR A 118 8.27 -6.10 21.36
C THR A 118 7.44 -5.89 22.61
N THR A 119 7.28 -6.94 23.40
CA THR A 119 6.61 -6.91 24.71
C THR A 119 7.54 -7.39 25.82
N ARG A 120 7.08 -7.28 27.08
CA ARG A 120 7.72 -7.90 28.24
C ARG A 120 6.73 -8.79 28.97
N THR A 121 7.18 -9.94 29.47
CA THR A 121 6.37 -10.76 30.37
C THR A 121 6.37 -10.19 31.79
N LYS A 122 5.60 -10.79 32.71
CA LYS A 122 5.67 -10.47 34.14
C LYS A 122 7.08 -10.66 34.72
N ASP A 123 7.81 -11.66 34.24
CA ASP A 123 9.19 -11.97 34.66
C ASP A 123 10.24 -11.07 33.99
N ASN A 124 9.81 -9.97 33.35
CA ASN A 124 10.68 -9.02 32.64
C ASN A 124 11.46 -9.64 31.44
N MET A 125 11.07 -10.83 30.97
CA MET A 125 11.61 -11.41 29.75
C MET A 125 11.05 -10.67 28.54
N GLN A 126 11.93 -10.27 27.62
CA GLN A 126 11.51 -9.66 26.36
C GLN A 126 11.02 -10.73 25.39
N SER A 127 9.95 -10.41 24.68
CA SER A 127 9.42 -11.27 23.61
C SER A 127 9.09 -10.40 22.41
N ILE A 128 9.45 -10.88 21.22
CA ILE A 128 9.14 -10.23 19.95
C ILE A 128 8.20 -11.15 19.18
N TYR A 129 7.13 -10.58 18.63
CA TYR A 129 6.24 -11.32 17.74
C TYR A 129 5.74 -10.42 16.62
N ILE A 130 5.26 -11.06 15.56
CA ILE A 130 4.83 -10.40 14.32
C ILE A 130 3.31 -10.40 14.27
N LEU A 131 2.76 -9.21 14.09
CA LEU A 131 1.37 -8.95 13.78
C LEU A 131 1.27 -8.77 12.27
N GLN A 132 0.55 -9.66 11.59
CA GLN A 132 0.38 -9.60 10.13
C GLN A 132 -1.04 -9.14 9.80
N LEU A 133 -1.15 -7.95 9.21
CA LEU A 133 -2.42 -7.43 8.69
C LEU A 133 -2.58 -7.86 7.23
N LYS A 134 -3.75 -8.37 6.85
CA LYS A 134 -4.14 -8.70 5.48
C LYS A 134 -4.90 -7.55 4.82
N GLY A 135 -4.75 -7.38 3.51
CA GLY A 135 -5.40 -6.28 2.81
C GLY A 135 -4.88 -6.04 1.41
N ALA A 136 -5.13 -4.83 0.91
CA ALA A 136 -4.71 -4.40 -0.42
C ALA A 136 -3.99 -3.06 -0.38
N TRP A 137 -2.94 -2.92 -1.20
CA TRP A 137 -2.21 -1.68 -1.37
C TRP A 137 -2.89 -0.77 -2.38
N GLN A 138 -2.97 0.52 -2.06
CA GLN A 138 -3.67 1.53 -2.84
C GLN A 138 -2.96 2.88 -2.74
N ALA A 139 -3.10 3.73 -3.76
CA ALA A 139 -2.72 5.12 -3.67
C ALA A 139 -3.96 5.97 -3.35
N ASP A 140 -3.83 6.95 -2.47
CA ASP A 140 -4.92 7.87 -2.18
C ASP A 140 -5.01 9.02 -3.19
N LYS A 141 -6.00 9.91 -3.00
CA LYS A 141 -6.21 11.08 -3.86
C LYS A 141 -5.04 12.06 -3.93
N ASN A 142 -4.10 11.97 -2.99
CA ASN A 142 -2.90 12.80 -2.88
C ASN A 142 -1.63 12.02 -3.25
N ASN A 143 -1.77 10.87 -3.94
CA ASN A 143 -0.68 9.96 -4.32
C ASN A 143 0.15 9.43 -3.14
N ARG A 144 -0.43 9.37 -1.94
CA ARG A 144 0.20 8.73 -0.77
C ARG A 144 -0.03 7.23 -0.82
N LEU A 145 0.95 6.48 -0.33
CA LEU A 145 0.79 5.02 -0.19
C LEU A 145 -0.19 4.74 0.95
N THR A 146 -1.13 3.85 0.70
CA THR A 146 -2.10 3.39 1.68
C THR A 146 -2.23 1.87 1.65
N PHE A 147 -2.53 1.29 2.81
CA PHE A 147 -2.90 -0.11 2.93
C PHE A 147 -4.33 -0.20 3.45
N ARG A 148 -5.22 -0.77 2.64
CA ARG A 148 -6.62 -1.06 3.00
C ARG A 148 -6.65 -2.37 3.76
N VAL A 149 -6.68 -2.29 5.09
CA VAL A 149 -6.79 -3.45 5.98
C VAL A 149 -8.18 -4.03 5.78
N GLN A 150 -8.25 -5.28 5.32
CA GLN A 150 -9.52 -5.95 5.10
C GLN A 150 -10.24 -6.18 6.43
N LYS A 151 -11.54 -5.95 6.48
CA LYS A 151 -12.37 -6.23 7.66
C LYS A 151 -13.51 -7.16 7.25
N GLU A 152 -14.28 -7.60 8.24
CA GLU A 152 -15.50 -8.36 7.98
C GLU A 152 -16.46 -7.61 7.04
N LYS A 153 -17.30 -8.39 6.33
CA LYS A 153 -18.35 -7.89 5.43
C LYS A 153 -17.85 -6.97 4.30
N GLY A 154 -16.58 -7.11 3.91
CA GLY A 154 -15.98 -6.35 2.80
C GLY A 154 -15.65 -4.89 3.12
N SER A 155 -15.77 -4.49 4.38
CA SER A 155 -15.30 -3.17 4.84
C SER A 155 -13.77 -3.13 4.93
N TYR A 156 -13.20 -1.94 5.04
CA TYR A 156 -11.74 -1.77 5.19
C TYR A 156 -11.38 -0.54 6.02
N ASP A 157 -10.29 -0.68 6.78
CA ASP A 157 -9.62 0.44 7.44
C ASP A 157 -8.43 0.91 6.59
N ILE A 158 -7.97 2.16 6.74
CA ILE A 158 -6.90 2.72 5.89
C ILE A 158 -5.68 3.11 6.72
N LEU A 159 -4.58 2.38 6.53
CA LEU A 159 -3.27 2.79 7.02
C LEU A 159 -2.62 3.73 6.00
N THR A 160 -2.45 5.00 6.35
CA THR A 160 -1.85 6.01 5.45
C THR A 160 -0.39 6.27 5.79
N PHE A 161 0.50 6.09 4.82
CA PHE A 161 1.91 6.40 4.91
C PHE A 161 2.13 7.88 4.58
N LYS A 162 2.52 8.66 5.59
CA LYS A 162 2.49 10.14 5.55
C LYS A 162 3.69 10.81 4.87
N GLY A 163 4.67 10.01 4.46
CA GLY A 163 5.91 10.48 3.83
C GLY A 163 5.82 10.45 2.31
N ALA A 164 6.79 11.07 1.64
CA ALA A 164 7.00 10.85 0.22
C ALA A 164 7.61 9.46 -0.01
N TRP A 165 7.42 8.94 -1.22
CA TRP A 165 8.06 7.73 -1.71
C TRP A 165 8.93 8.07 -2.91
N GLU A 166 9.82 7.14 -3.28
CA GLU A 166 10.80 7.29 -4.34
C GLU A 166 10.82 6.07 -5.24
N ILE A 167 11.48 6.18 -6.39
CA ILE A 167 11.68 5.07 -7.31
C ILE A 167 13.17 4.76 -7.37
N ASN A 168 13.52 3.51 -7.12
CA ASN A 168 14.91 3.07 -7.20
C ASN A 168 15.35 2.77 -8.64
N LYS A 169 16.61 2.34 -8.79
CA LYS A 169 17.19 2.00 -10.11
C LYS A 169 16.52 0.79 -10.77
N GLN A 170 15.81 -0.03 -10.00
CA GLN A 170 15.08 -1.22 -10.44
C GLN A 170 13.60 -0.92 -10.71
N HIS A 171 13.22 0.35 -10.79
CA HIS A 171 11.84 0.80 -11.00
C HIS A 171 10.87 0.34 -9.90
N GLN A 172 11.36 0.13 -8.67
CA GLN A 172 10.53 -0.22 -7.51
C GLN A 172 10.21 1.00 -6.67
N ILE A 173 9.05 0.99 -6.02
CA ILE A 173 8.67 2.03 -5.06
C ILE A 173 9.39 1.76 -3.75
N ILE A 174 10.06 2.78 -3.25
CA ILE A 174 10.70 2.81 -1.94
C ILE A 174 9.98 3.81 -1.04
N TYR A 175 9.64 3.38 0.15
CA TYR A 175 9.16 4.27 1.21
C TYR A 175 10.12 4.23 2.39
N GLN A 176 10.59 5.40 2.82
CA GLN A 176 11.48 5.52 3.97
C GLN A 176 10.81 6.30 5.10
N TYR A 177 11.01 5.84 6.33
CA TYR A 177 10.61 6.56 7.52
C TYR A 177 11.64 6.41 8.63
N GLU A 178 11.70 7.41 9.49
CA GLU A 178 12.65 7.48 10.59
C GLU A 178 11.93 7.19 11.92
N LYS A 179 12.53 6.36 12.76
CA LYS A 179 12.00 6.07 14.10
C LYS A 179 13.10 6.17 15.15
N SER A 180 12.79 6.87 16.25
CA SER A 180 13.71 7.01 17.39
C SER A 180 13.77 5.72 18.20
N GLN A 181 14.97 5.17 18.39
CA GLN A 181 15.20 4.09 19.33
C GLN A 181 15.39 4.67 20.74
N LEU A 182 14.36 4.53 21.59
CA LEU A 182 14.32 5.11 22.94
C LEU A 182 15.54 4.75 23.80
N ILE A 183 16.08 3.53 23.64
CA ILE A 183 17.20 3.04 24.46
C ILE A 183 18.52 3.71 24.09
N ARG A 184 18.76 4.00 22.80
CA ARG A 184 20.04 4.50 22.30
C ARG A 184 20.02 5.97 21.91
N LYS A 185 18.86 6.65 21.99
CA LYS A 185 18.60 8.00 21.42
C LYS A 185 19.07 8.14 19.97
N ARG A 186 19.15 7.03 19.22
CA ARG A 186 19.56 6.99 17.82
C ARG A 186 18.32 6.88 16.94
N LYS A 187 18.36 7.57 15.82
CA LYS A 187 17.36 7.46 14.76
C LYS A 187 17.71 6.27 13.87
N LYS A 188 16.73 5.39 13.63
CA LYS A 188 16.83 4.27 12.70
C LYS A 188 15.98 4.60 11.48
N ILE A 189 16.57 4.46 10.30
CA ILE A 189 15.84 4.58 9.02
C ILE A 189 15.30 3.20 8.67
N HIS A 190 14.00 3.15 8.42
CA HIS A 190 13.29 1.98 7.92
C HIS A 190 13.00 2.19 6.45
N THR A 191 13.23 1.15 5.65
CA THR A 191 13.02 1.16 4.21
C THR A 191 12.04 0.04 3.86
N LEU A 192 10.92 0.41 3.25
CA LEU A 192 9.95 -0.53 2.67
C LEU A 192 10.14 -0.51 1.15
N ILE A 193 10.31 -1.69 0.56
CA ILE A 193 10.50 -1.85 -0.89
C ILE A 193 9.33 -2.66 -1.43
N PHE A 194 8.59 -2.08 -2.37
CA PHE A 194 7.45 -2.72 -2.97
C PHE A 194 7.85 -3.40 -4.27
N GLN A 195 7.59 -4.71 -4.36
CA GLN A 195 7.88 -5.51 -5.56
C GLN A 195 6.66 -5.58 -6.47
N GLY A 196 6.75 -4.96 -7.64
CA GLY A 196 5.70 -4.91 -8.65
C GLY A 196 6.21 -4.43 -10.01
N TYR A 197 5.29 -4.06 -10.88
CA TYR A 197 5.61 -3.52 -12.20
C TYR A 197 4.73 -2.31 -12.53
N TRP A 198 5.24 -1.43 -13.38
CA TRP A 198 4.49 -0.28 -13.89
C TRP A 198 3.58 -0.69 -15.06
N ASP A 199 2.38 -0.12 -15.06
CA ASP A 199 1.39 -0.18 -16.14
C ASP A 199 0.85 1.24 -16.40
N ILE A 200 0.36 1.50 -17.62
CA ILE A 200 -0.12 2.82 -18.04
C ILE A 200 -1.59 2.70 -18.40
N LYS A 201 -2.45 3.34 -17.58
CA LYS A 201 -3.90 3.34 -17.80
C LYS A 201 -4.31 4.42 -18.81
N ASP A 202 -3.76 5.62 -18.66
CA ASP A 202 -3.93 6.76 -19.55
C ASP A 202 -2.76 7.77 -19.42
N LYS A 203 -2.77 8.86 -20.21
CA LYS A 203 -1.67 9.84 -20.24
C LYS A 203 -1.52 10.67 -18.97
N ALA A 204 -2.48 10.68 -18.06
CA ALA A 204 -2.40 11.36 -16.77
C ALA A 204 -2.48 10.38 -15.58
N ARG A 205 -2.34 9.07 -15.85
CA ARG A 205 -2.41 8.02 -14.85
C ARG A 205 -1.45 6.88 -15.12
N ILE A 206 -0.62 6.61 -14.13
CA ILE A 206 0.30 5.47 -14.11
C ILE A 206 0.01 4.61 -12.89
N SER A 207 0.08 3.29 -13.06
CA SER A 207 -0.23 2.32 -12.04
C SER A 207 1.03 1.51 -11.69
N TYR A 208 1.26 1.26 -10.40
CA TYR A 208 2.25 0.28 -9.95
C TYR A 208 1.51 -0.95 -9.41
N VAL A 209 1.55 -2.05 -10.15
CA VAL A 209 0.81 -3.28 -9.87
C VAL A 209 1.68 -4.21 -9.03
N LEU A 210 1.24 -4.51 -7.80
CA LEU A 210 1.85 -5.52 -6.93
C LEU A 210 1.20 -6.89 -7.14
N ASP A 211 -0.13 -6.90 -7.22
CA ASP A 211 -0.92 -8.08 -7.53
C ASP A 211 -2.24 -7.70 -8.21
N ALA A 212 -2.40 -8.13 -9.46
CA ALA A 212 -3.61 -7.89 -10.24
C ALA A 212 -4.81 -8.70 -9.74
N ARG A 213 -4.61 -9.83 -9.04
CA ARG A 213 -5.70 -10.72 -8.59
C ARG A 213 -6.48 -10.15 -7.41
N THR A 214 -5.78 -9.41 -6.56
CA THR A 214 -6.29 -8.88 -5.30
C THR A 214 -6.48 -7.37 -5.32
N ASP A 215 -6.31 -6.76 -6.50
CA ASP A 215 -6.35 -5.31 -6.71
C ASP A 215 -5.37 -4.55 -5.79
N SER A 216 -4.20 -5.13 -5.53
CA SER A 216 -3.11 -4.41 -4.87
C SER A 216 -2.33 -3.61 -5.90
N VAL A 217 -2.76 -2.37 -6.09
CA VAL A 217 -2.26 -1.46 -7.12
C VAL A 217 -2.15 -0.04 -6.57
N PHE A 218 -1.01 0.61 -6.80
CA PHE A 218 -0.91 2.05 -6.59
C PHE A 218 -1.28 2.80 -7.87
N ASP A 219 -2.49 3.34 -7.93
CA ASP A 219 -2.95 4.18 -9.04
C ASP A 219 -2.64 5.66 -8.79
N PHE A 220 -1.62 6.18 -9.48
CA PHE A 220 -1.20 7.57 -9.31
C PHE A 220 -1.81 8.50 -10.34
N LYS A 221 -2.27 9.66 -9.87
CA LYS A 221 -2.61 10.81 -10.72
C LYS A 221 -1.35 11.59 -11.01
N THR A 222 -1.08 11.83 -12.29
CA THR A 222 0.18 12.42 -12.75
C THR A 222 -0.07 13.65 -13.62
N SER A 223 1.00 14.39 -13.91
CA SER A 223 1.02 15.26 -15.08
C SER A 223 0.96 14.44 -16.37
N LEU A 224 0.83 15.13 -17.51
CA LEU A 224 0.84 14.49 -18.82
C LEU A 224 2.17 13.76 -19.06
N GLY A 225 2.06 12.47 -19.38
CA GLY A 225 3.20 11.62 -19.72
C GLY A 225 3.94 12.09 -20.97
N ILE A 226 5.27 12.01 -20.92
CA ILE A 226 6.18 12.27 -22.04
C ILE A 226 6.72 10.93 -22.54
N PHE A 227 6.45 10.60 -23.79
CA PHE A 227 6.82 9.34 -24.43
C PHE A 227 7.94 9.58 -25.43
N LYS A 228 9.07 8.89 -25.23
CA LYS A 228 10.28 8.99 -26.07
C LYS A 228 10.79 7.61 -26.44
N ASP A 229 11.73 7.56 -27.38
CA ASP A 229 12.35 6.35 -27.92
C ASP A 229 12.97 5.40 -26.87
N LYS A 230 13.46 5.94 -25.75
CA LYS A 230 14.15 5.16 -24.70
C LYS A 230 13.47 5.21 -23.33
N TYR A 231 12.47 6.06 -23.17
CA TYR A 231 11.83 6.23 -21.88
C TYR A 231 10.39 6.74 -21.97
N ILE A 232 9.66 6.48 -20.90
CA ILE A 232 8.39 7.12 -20.60
C ILE A 232 8.56 7.87 -19.27
N LYS A 233 8.23 9.16 -19.26
CA LYS A 233 8.39 10.04 -18.09
C LYS A 233 7.03 10.57 -17.62
N TYR A 234 6.79 10.52 -16.32
CA TYR A 234 5.66 11.16 -15.64
C TYR A 234 6.15 12.02 -14.47
N GLU A 235 5.39 13.04 -14.10
CA GLU A 235 5.60 13.78 -12.85
C GLU A 235 4.40 13.59 -11.93
N VAL A 236 4.67 13.37 -10.65
CA VAL A 236 3.68 13.03 -9.63
C VAL A 236 3.89 13.95 -8.43
N GLY A 237 2.85 14.68 -8.06
CA GLY A 237 2.81 15.42 -6.81
C GLY A 237 2.37 14.50 -5.67
N ILE A 238 3.20 14.32 -4.65
CA ILE A 238 2.90 13.48 -3.47
C ILE A 238 2.57 14.38 -2.29
N GLY A 239 1.39 14.23 -1.71
CA GLY A 239 1.02 14.92 -0.47
C GLY A 239 1.84 14.40 0.71
N VAL A 240 2.52 15.28 1.43
CA VAL A 240 3.28 14.92 2.64
C VAL A 240 2.63 15.56 3.86
N ALA A 241 2.49 14.81 4.95
CA ALA A 241 1.91 15.38 6.16
C ALA A 241 2.70 16.60 6.63
N ARG A 242 2.00 17.67 7.04
CA ARG A 242 2.57 18.94 7.52
C ARG A 242 3.32 19.76 6.45
N LYS A 243 3.20 19.42 5.17
CA LYS A 243 3.58 20.28 4.06
C LYS A 243 2.32 20.75 3.33
N LEU A 244 2.24 22.04 3.06
CA LEU A 244 1.14 22.61 2.26
C LEU A 244 1.28 22.21 0.79
N GLU A 245 2.52 22.20 0.29
CA GLU A 245 2.84 21.86 -1.09
C GLU A 245 3.17 20.38 -1.24
N ALA A 246 2.75 19.81 -2.37
CA ALA A 246 3.09 18.46 -2.75
C ALA A 246 4.59 18.34 -3.08
N VAL A 247 5.19 17.22 -2.71
CA VAL A 247 6.55 16.89 -3.14
C VAL A 247 6.47 16.29 -4.54
N ASN A 248 7.00 17.02 -5.53
CA ASN A 248 7.05 16.53 -6.90
C ASN A 248 8.12 15.45 -7.05
N ARG A 249 7.76 14.34 -7.68
CA ARG A 249 8.63 13.24 -8.05
C ARG A 249 8.49 12.94 -9.53
N THR A 250 9.61 12.62 -10.17
CA THR A 250 9.64 12.17 -11.55
C THR A 250 9.72 10.65 -11.57
N ILE A 251 8.84 10.03 -12.35
CA ILE A 251 8.88 8.61 -12.70
C ILE A 251 9.45 8.50 -14.10
N THR A 252 10.63 7.91 -14.26
CA THR A 252 11.21 7.63 -15.57
C THR A 252 11.37 6.13 -15.74
N LEU A 253 10.60 5.56 -16.66
CA LEU A 253 10.70 4.16 -17.04
C LEU A 253 11.63 4.06 -18.25
N PHE A 254 12.78 3.44 -18.08
CA PHE A 254 13.70 3.19 -19.19
C PHE A 254 13.36 1.85 -19.82
N GLY A 255 13.39 1.79 -21.15
CA GLY A 255 12.94 0.60 -21.85
C GLY A 255 13.18 0.66 -23.34
N LYS A 256 12.61 -0.32 -24.03
CA LYS A 256 12.74 -0.47 -25.48
C LYS A 256 11.36 -0.64 -26.10
N TRP A 257 11.08 0.17 -27.11
CA TRP A 257 9.92 -0.04 -27.95
C TRP A 257 10.15 -1.21 -28.91
N LYS A 258 9.12 -2.04 -29.06
CA LYS A 258 9.09 -3.12 -30.07
C LYS A 258 7.71 -3.19 -30.69
N ILE A 259 7.64 -3.72 -31.90
CA ILE A 259 6.39 -4.10 -32.54
C ILE A 259 6.38 -5.61 -32.61
N LYS A 260 5.32 -6.24 -32.11
CA LYS A 260 5.09 -7.68 -32.21
C LYS A 260 3.85 -7.94 -33.03
N LYS A 261 3.95 -8.91 -33.95
CA LYS A 261 2.80 -9.46 -34.66
C LYS A 261 1.77 -9.95 -33.62
N ASP A 262 0.49 -9.68 -33.84
CA ASP A 262 -0.65 -10.01 -32.96
C ASP A 262 -0.81 -9.23 -31.64
N ILE A 263 0.24 -8.60 -31.11
CA ILE A 263 0.16 -7.80 -29.86
C ILE A 263 0.12 -6.30 -30.17
N GLY A 264 0.97 -5.87 -31.11
CA GLY A 264 1.12 -4.49 -31.51
C GLY A 264 2.35 -3.80 -30.92
N LEU A 265 2.21 -2.52 -30.57
CA LEU A 265 3.30 -1.71 -30.04
C LEU A 265 3.47 -1.99 -28.54
N ILE A 266 4.68 -2.37 -28.13
CA ILE A 266 5.00 -2.64 -26.73
C ILE A 266 6.20 -1.83 -26.26
N PHE A 267 6.20 -1.45 -24.99
CA PHE A 267 7.36 -0.89 -24.31
C PHE A 267 7.85 -1.88 -23.24
N GLU A 268 9.01 -2.48 -23.49
CA GLU A 268 9.62 -3.45 -22.58
C GLU A 268 10.51 -2.72 -21.55
N VAL A 269 10.18 -2.88 -20.27
CA VAL A 269 10.93 -2.36 -19.13
C VAL A 269 11.57 -3.53 -18.39
N GLU A 270 12.86 -3.43 -18.10
CA GLU A 270 13.61 -4.43 -17.36
C GLU A 270 13.56 -4.10 -15.85
N TYR A 271 13.20 -5.11 -15.05
CA TYR A 271 13.12 -5.06 -13.60
C TYR A 271 14.19 -5.97 -12.99
N GLU A 272 14.16 -6.09 -11.66
CA GLU A 272 15.04 -6.98 -10.89
C GLU A 272 15.08 -8.41 -11.46
N ASN A 273 16.27 -9.03 -11.45
CA ASN A 273 16.54 -10.36 -12.01
C ASN A 273 16.30 -10.48 -13.52
N LYS A 274 16.47 -9.39 -14.28
CA LYS A 274 16.26 -9.33 -15.73
C LYS A 274 14.84 -9.70 -16.16
N LYS A 275 13.87 -9.58 -15.24
CA LYS A 275 12.46 -9.79 -15.56
C LYS A 275 12.00 -8.63 -16.42
N ILE A 276 11.53 -8.93 -17.62
CA ILE A 276 11.01 -7.92 -18.54
C ILE A 276 9.48 -7.88 -18.39
N ASN A 277 8.94 -6.70 -18.11
CA ASN A 277 7.50 -6.46 -18.23
C ASN A 277 7.23 -5.62 -19.48
N ALA A 278 6.23 -6.01 -20.26
CA ALA A 278 5.82 -5.29 -21.46
C ALA A 278 4.56 -4.46 -21.16
N ILE A 279 4.63 -3.15 -21.40
CA ILE A 279 3.46 -2.28 -21.44
C ILE A 279 2.92 -2.31 -22.87
N VAL A 280 1.69 -2.79 -23.04
CA VAL A 280 1.08 -2.97 -24.36
C VAL A 280 0.25 -1.75 -24.72
N PHE A 281 0.48 -1.23 -25.93
CA PHE A 281 -0.25 -0.10 -26.48
C PHE A 281 -0.98 -0.54 -27.76
N GLY A 282 -2.22 -0.10 -27.88
CA GLY A 282 -2.78 0.12 -29.21
C GLY A 282 -2.13 1.35 -29.83
N ALA A 283 -2.07 1.43 -31.15
CA ALA A 283 -1.58 2.64 -31.81
C ALA A 283 -2.19 2.83 -33.20
N GLU A 284 -2.45 4.08 -33.56
CA GLU A 284 -2.61 4.47 -34.96
C GLU A 284 -1.27 5.00 -35.46
N ALA A 285 -0.72 4.36 -36.49
CA ALA A 285 0.59 4.69 -37.02
C ALA A 285 0.47 5.45 -38.33
N LYS A 286 1.11 6.61 -38.42
CA LYS A 286 1.20 7.43 -39.64
C LYS A 286 2.65 7.47 -40.12
N LEU A 287 2.87 7.14 -41.39
CA LEU A 287 4.17 7.27 -42.03
C LEU A 287 4.48 8.77 -42.20
N SER A 288 5.60 9.22 -41.64
CA SER A 288 6.08 10.58 -41.87
C SER A 288 7.01 10.62 -43.10
N ALA A 289 7.17 11.82 -43.66
CA ALA A 289 8.03 12.07 -44.83
C ALA A 289 9.53 11.85 -44.57
N ARG A 290 9.97 11.61 -43.32
CA ARG A 290 11.39 11.55 -42.93
C ARG A 290 11.71 10.37 -42.00
N ASP A 291 11.74 9.17 -42.56
CA ASP A 291 12.25 7.92 -41.95
C ASP A 291 11.76 7.61 -40.51
N SER A 292 10.58 8.13 -40.17
CA SER A 292 9.97 7.95 -38.86
C SER A 292 8.50 7.62 -39.00
N ILE A 293 7.97 7.05 -37.93
CA ILE A 293 6.56 6.72 -37.78
C ILE A 293 6.06 7.44 -36.54
N SER A 294 4.97 8.17 -36.71
CA SER A 294 4.23 8.76 -35.61
C SER A 294 3.15 7.78 -35.17
N PHE A 295 3.10 7.50 -33.87
CA PHE A 295 2.11 6.64 -33.25
C PHE A 295 1.24 7.49 -32.34
N GLU A 296 -0.07 7.47 -32.58
CA GLU A 296 -1.08 7.94 -31.63
C GLU A 296 -1.47 6.77 -30.74
N LEU A 297 -1.07 6.83 -29.46
CA LEU A 297 -1.14 5.70 -28.54
C LEU A 297 -2.54 5.53 -27.96
N LYS A 298 -2.92 4.26 -27.77
CA LYS A 298 -4.16 3.82 -27.14
C LYS A 298 -3.83 2.82 -26.04
N ASN A 299 -4.67 2.76 -25.02
CA ASN A 299 -4.51 1.75 -23.97
C ASN A 299 -5.00 0.36 -24.43
N ARG A 300 -4.90 -0.63 -23.55
CA ARG A 300 -5.35 -2.02 -23.79
C ARG A 300 -6.83 -2.17 -24.13
N HIS A 301 -7.65 -1.16 -23.85
CA HIS A 301 -9.08 -1.13 -24.18
C HIS A 301 -9.35 -0.36 -25.48
N ASN A 302 -8.31 -0.09 -26.27
CA ASN A 302 -8.36 0.69 -27.51
C ASN A 302 -8.88 2.13 -27.30
N LYS A 303 -8.80 2.65 -26.07
CA LYS A 303 -9.14 4.04 -25.77
C LYS A 303 -7.92 4.91 -26.04
N ASP A 304 -8.10 5.99 -26.79
CA ASP A 304 -7.06 6.99 -27.00
C ASP A 304 -6.58 7.54 -25.65
N ILE A 305 -5.25 7.55 -25.48
CA ILE A 305 -4.61 8.17 -24.32
C ILE A 305 -4.06 9.56 -24.68
N SER A 306 -4.27 10.03 -25.91
CA SER A 306 -3.85 11.33 -26.43
C SER A 306 -2.34 11.56 -26.30
N ALA A 307 -1.57 10.47 -26.32
CA ALA A 307 -0.12 10.48 -26.28
C ALA A 307 0.41 10.18 -27.69
N GLN A 308 1.41 10.94 -28.11
CA GLN A 308 2.08 10.75 -29.38
C GLN A 308 3.50 10.27 -29.15
N LEU A 309 3.94 9.36 -29.99
CA LEU A 309 5.28 8.80 -29.96
C LEU A 309 5.83 8.76 -31.38
N GLN A 310 7.01 9.35 -31.58
CA GLN A 310 7.70 9.29 -32.84
C GLN A 310 8.92 8.36 -32.72
N LEU A 311 8.98 7.34 -33.58
CA LEU A 311 10.07 6.37 -33.61
C LEU A 311 10.70 6.32 -35.00
N SER A 312 11.99 5.98 -35.06
CA SER A 312 12.65 5.66 -36.33
C SER A 312 12.06 4.40 -36.95
N ARG A 313 12.02 4.31 -38.29
CA ARG A 313 11.61 3.09 -39.01
C ARG A 313 12.43 1.85 -38.64
N LYS A 314 13.62 2.02 -38.02
CA LYS A 314 14.42 0.91 -37.49
C LYS A 314 13.68 0.02 -36.47
N ILE A 315 12.64 0.54 -35.81
CA ILE A 315 11.79 -0.28 -34.92
C ILE A 315 11.08 -1.43 -35.67
N LEU A 316 11.00 -1.34 -36.99
CA LEU A 316 10.29 -2.28 -37.84
C LEU A 316 11.17 -3.39 -38.40
N ASN A 317 12.43 -3.47 -38.01
CA ASN A 317 13.30 -4.57 -38.42
C ASN A 317 12.74 -5.91 -37.89
N GLY A 318 12.83 -6.98 -38.69
CA GLY A 318 12.24 -8.28 -38.36
C GLY A 318 10.72 -8.31 -38.62
N ASP A 319 9.94 -8.72 -37.61
CA ASP A 319 8.47 -8.89 -37.70
C ASP A 319 7.71 -7.59 -38.08
N GLY A 320 8.33 -6.42 -37.91
CA GLY A 320 7.75 -5.13 -38.30
C GLY A 320 7.81 -4.82 -39.81
N LEU A 321 8.54 -5.60 -40.62
CA LEU A 321 8.63 -5.37 -42.07
C LEU A 321 7.31 -5.68 -42.77
N SER A 322 6.59 -6.69 -42.28
CA SER A 322 5.23 -7.01 -42.75
C SER A 322 4.26 -5.87 -42.49
N PHE A 323 4.44 -5.12 -41.40
CA PHE A 323 3.65 -3.95 -41.07
C PHE A 323 3.90 -2.77 -42.03
N LEU A 324 5.16 -2.51 -42.40
CA LEU A 324 5.48 -1.51 -43.43
C LEU A 324 4.85 -1.86 -44.79
N ARG A 325 4.84 -3.14 -45.15
CA ARG A 325 4.23 -3.59 -46.42
C ARG A 325 2.73 -3.35 -46.42
N PHE A 326 2.04 -3.67 -45.31
CA PHE A 326 0.62 -3.39 -45.16
C PHE A 326 0.30 -1.89 -45.33
N LEU A 327 0.98 -1.03 -44.58
CA LEU A 327 0.83 0.43 -44.66
C LEU A 327 1.07 0.99 -46.08
N LYS A 328 2.07 0.46 -46.80
CA LYS A 328 2.38 0.89 -48.17
C LYS A 328 1.43 0.35 -49.22
N SER A 329 0.85 -0.84 -49.01
CA SER A 329 0.07 -1.55 -50.04
C SER A 329 -1.35 -1.02 -50.23
N LYS A 330 -1.88 -0.26 -49.26
CA LYS A 330 -3.27 0.19 -49.26
C LYS A 330 -3.49 1.67 -49.63
N ASP A 331 -2.43 2.41 -49.96
CA ASP A 331 -2.46 3.89 -50.01
C ASP A 331 -3.04 4.55 -48.74
N GLU A 332 -3.11 3.78 -47.64
CA GLU A 332 -3.65 4.21 -46.36
C GLU A 332 -2.57 4.98 -45.59
N THR A 333 -2.87 6.22 -45.26
CA THR A 333 -1.95 7.09 -44.50
C THR A 333 -1.85 6.73 -43.02
N ALA A 334 -2.72 5.82 -42.53
CA ALA A 334 -2.76 5.36 -41.15
C ALA A 334 -3.14 3.87 -41.06
N ALA A 335 -2.49 3.11 -40.17
CA ALA A 335 -2.90 1.75 -39.81
C ALA A 335 -3.04 1.59 -38.29
N PHE A 336 -4.04 0.83 -37.87
CA PHE A 336 -4.25 0.45 -36.48
C PHE A 336 -3.38 -0.74 -36.10
N ILE A 337 -2.84 -0.71 -34.88
CA ILE A 337 -2.03 -1.77 -34.29
C ILE A 337 -2.59 -2.04 -32.88
N GLY A 338 -2.92 -3.29 -32.53
CA GLY A 338 -3.28 -3.63 -31.14
C GLY A 338 -4.09 -4.92 -30.93
N ALA A 339 -4.19 -5.34 -29.67
CA ALA A 339 -4.86 -6.55 -29.22
C ALA A 339 -6.32 -6.62 -29.73
N GLY A 340 -6.56 -7.46 -30.73
CA GLY A 340 -7.86 -7.64 -31.36
C GLY A 340 -7.82 -7.88 -32.88
N PHE A 341 -6.70 -7.58 -33.55
CA PHE A 341 -6.53 -7.89 -34.97
C PHE A 341 -5.70 -9.16 -35.18
N ARG A 342 -6.28 -10.13 -35.88
CA ARG A 342 -5.52 -11.16 -36.62
C ARG A 342 -5.05 -10.52 -37.93
N TRP A 343 -3.77 -10.64 -38.21
CA TRP A 343 -3.13 -10.16 -39.44
C TRP A 343 -3.36 -11.12 -40.61
#